data_AF-A0A934EZ14-F1
#
_entry.id   AF-A0A934EZ14-F1
#
_cell.length_a   1.000
_cell.length_b   1.000
_cell.length_c   1.000
_cell.angle_alpha   90.00
_cell.angle_beta   90.00
_cell.angle_gamma   90.00
#
_symmetry.space_group_name_H-M   'P 1'
#
loop_
_entity.id
_entity.type
_entity.pdbx_description
1 polymer ?
#
loop_
_entity_poly.entity_id
_entity_poly.type
_entity_poly.pdbx_seq_one_letter_code
_entity_poly.pdbx_strand_id
1 'polypeptide(L)'
;MRAMKRWQMVVVFAMAMAWLESAIVLYGRLLANRLEPYQPNPLPFMAELGPTELVREAATMVMLWAVGWFAGDTRRARWALTCVAFGVWDIFYYIFLRIICGWPRTLLDWDLLFLIPLPWWGPVIAPMLIAALMIAWGTLVALNDSAARPLRSRWPVWATAAVGAALALAVFMADAMRVADGGIEALCNVLPVQFNWPVFGVALALLAAPVADVARQLRRRARTGGEKTSIRFRYEPSCS
;
A
#
# COMPACT_ATOMS: atom_id res chain seq x y z
N MET A 1 22.21 -10.43 -6.44
CA MET A 1 21.66 -11.71 -5.93
C MET A 1 21.03 -11.62 -4.54
N ARG A 2 21.66 -10.98 -3.52
CA ARG A 2 21.07 -10.90 -2.17
C ARG A 2 19.79 -10.04 -2.08
N ALA A 3 19.74 -8.88 -2.72
CA ALA A 3 18.57 -7.98 -2.70
C ALA A 3 17.31 -8.63 -3.32
N MET A 4 17.44 -9.28 -4.47
CA MET A 4 16.33 -9.95 -5.14
C MET A 4 15.76 -11.10 -4.28
N LYS A 5 16.63 -11.92 -3.67
CA LYS A 5 16.18 -13.00 -2.77
C LYS A 5 15.39 -12.45 -1.57
N ARG A 6 15.84 -11.36 -0.96
CA ARG A 6 15.12 -10.72 0.15
C ARG A 6 13.78 -10.15 -0.28
N TRP A 7 13.74 -9.46 -1.42
CA TRP A 7 12.50 -8.97 -2.00
C TRP A 7 11.51 -10.11 -2.25
N GLN A 8 11.97 -11.22 -2.84
CA GLN A 8 11.13 -12.41 -3.06
C GLN A 8 10.58 -12.97 -1.74
N MET A 9 11.41 -13.09 -0.70
CA MET A 9 10.96 -13.57 0.61
C MET A 9 9.92 -12.64 1.26
N VAL A 10 10.09 -11.32 1.13
CA VAL A 10 9.11 -10.34 1.63
C VAL A 10 7.77 -10.48 0.88
N VAL A 11 7.81 -10.67 -0.44
CA VAL A 11 6.60 -10.90 -1.25
C VAL A 11 5.89 -12.18 -0.82
N VAL A 12 6.63 -13.29 -0.67
CA VAL A 12 6.06 -14.57 -0.22
C VAL A 12 5.45 -14.44 1.17
N PHE A 13 6.14 -13.78 2.11
CA PHE A 13 5.61 -13.51 3.45
C PHE A 13 4.33 -12.68 3.39
N ALA A 14 4.32 -11.60 2.62
CA ALA A 14 3.15 -10.71 2.50
C ALA A 14 1.94 -11.43 1.90
N MET A 15 2.15 -12.29 0.90
CA MET A 15 1.10 -13.15 0.34
C MET A 15 0.56 -14.13 1.39
N ALA A 16 1.44 -14.84 2.11
CA ALA A 16 1.00 -15.78 3.14
C ALA A 16 0.22 -15.06 4.26
N MET A 17 0.67 -13.89 4.68
CA MET A 17 -0.02 -13.07 5.67
C MET A 17 -1.36 -12.52 5.14
N ALA A 18 -1.44 -12.16 3.86
CA ALA A 18 -2.71 -11.74 3.25
C ALA A 18 -3.75 -12.84 3.28
N TRP A 19 -3.36 -14.09 3.05
CA TRP A 19 -4.27 -15.24 3.18
C TRP A 19 -4.80 -15.39 4.61
N LEU A 20 -3.92 -15.29 5.61
CA LEU A 20 -4.30 -15.33 7.02
C LEU A 20 -5.34 -14.25 7.33
N GLU A 21 -5.10 -13.04 6.86
CA GLU A 21 -6.00 -11.91 7.03
C GLU A 21 -7.36 -12.11 6.35
N SER A 22 -7.37 -12.56 5.10
CA SER A 22 -8.62 -12.87 4.40
C SER A 22 -9.44 -13.94 5.13
N ALA A 23 -8.79 -14.95 5.73
CA ALA A 23 -9.47 -15.99 6.51
C ALA A 23 -10.06 -15.43 7.82
N ILE A 24 -9.31 -14.59 8.55
CA ILE A 24 -9.81 -13.95 9.77
C ILE A 24 -10.99 -13.04 9.46
N VAL A 25 -10.90 -12.22 8.40
CA VAL A 25 -12.01 -11.36 7.98
C VAL A 25 -13.23 -12.17 7.57
N LEU A 26 -13.06 -13.31 6.89
CA LEU A 26 -14.18 -14.21 6.62
C LEU A 26 -14.84 -14.67 7.92
N TYR A 27 -14.07 -15.12 8.90
CA TYR A 27 -14.62 -15.57 10.18
C TYR A 27 -15.37 -14.44 10.89
N GLY A 28 -14.82 -13.22 10.90
CA GLY A 28 -15.51 -12.04 11.42
C GLY A 28 -16.83 -11.79 10.70
N ARG A 29 -16.84 -11.85 9.35
CA ARG A 29 -18.05 -11.70 8.53
C ARG A 29 -19.09 -12.79 8.78
N LEU A 30 -18.66 -14.04 9.01
CA LEU A 30 -19.56 -15.15 9.33
C LEU A 30 -20.16 -15.00 10.73
N LEU A 31 -19.35 -14.68 11.74
CA LEU A 31 -19.81 -14.42 13.11
C LEU A 31 -20.78 -13.25 13.17
N ALA A 32 -20.53 -12.22 12.36
CA ALA A 32 -21.41 -11.07 12.26
C ALA A 32 -22.69 -11.34 11.43
N ASN A 33 -22.80 -12.48 10.76
CA ASN A 33 -23.81 -12.76 9.72
C ASN A 33 -23.85 -11.68 8.62
N ARG A 34 -22.66 -11.17 8.24
CA ARG A 34 -22.42 -10.07 7.29
C ARG A 34 -21.36 -10.46 6.26
N LEU A 35 -21.70 -11.38 5.35
CA LEU A 35 -20.80 -11.77 4.25
C LEU A 35 -20.48 -10.62 3.29
N GLU A 36 -21.49 -9.78 3.00
CA GLU A 36 -21.33 -8.55 2.23
C GLU A 36 -21.08 -7.37 3.19
N PRO A 37 -19.93 -6.67 3.13
CA PRO A 37 -19.61 -5.60 4.06
C PRO A 37 -20.48 -4.34 3.84
N TYR A 38 -20.88 -4.08 2.59
CA TYR A 38 -21.67 -2.91 2.22
C TYR A 38 -23.18 -3.20 2.30
N GLN A 39 -23.76 -3.07 3.50
CA GLN A 39 -25.19 -3.26 3.74
C GLN A 39 -25.68 -2.44 4.96
N PRO A 40 -27.00 -2.22 5.13
CA PRO A 40 -27.53 -1.51 6.30
C PRO A 40 -27.10 -2.15 7.62
N ASN A 41 -26.77 -1.31 8.62
CA ASN A 41 -26.10 -1.72 9.86
C ASN A 41 -24.81 -2.54 9.55
N PRO A 42 -23.79 -1.89 8.96
CA PRO A 42 -22.59 -2.56 8.48
C PRO A 42 -21.72 -3.13 9.62
N LEU A 43 -21.81 -2.55 10.82
CA LEU A 43 -20.95 -2.87 11.95
C LEU A 43 -21.73 -3.26 13.22
N PRO A 44 -22.54 -4.34 13.17
CA PRO A 44 -23.49 -4.69 14.24
C PRO A 44 -22.82 -5.08 15.56
N PHE A 45 -21.57 -5.58 15.53
CA PHE A 45 -20.86 -6.09 16.71
C PHE A 45 -19.65 -5.24 17.10
N MET A 46 -19.52 -4.02 16.58
CA MET A 46 -18.33 -3.20 16.87
C MET A 46 -18.21 -2.77 18.32
N ALA A 47 -19.29 -2.72 19.08
CA ALA A 47 -19.20 -2.45 20.52
C ALA A 47 -18.49 -3.59 21.29
N GLU A 48 -18.60 -4.83 20.83
CA GLU A 48 -18.07 -6.01 21.54
C GLU A 48 -16.75 -6.51 20.95
N LEU A 49 -16.62 -6.49 19.61
CA LEU A 49 -15.44 -6.98 18.89
C LEU A 49 -14.53 -5.85 18.36
N GLY A 50 -14.97 -4.59 18.45
CA GLY A 50 -14.24 -3.44 17.92
C GLY A 50 -12.83 -3.28 18.46
N PRO A 51 -12.58 -3.37 19.79
CA PRO A 51 -11.23 -3.25 20.33
C PRO A 51 -10.29 -4.36 19.83
N THR A 52 -10.79 -5.60 19.70
CA THR A 52 -10.01 -6.73 19.21
C THR A 52 -9.64 -6.56 17.74
N GLU A 53 -10.60 -6.17 16.89
CA GLU A 53 -10.33 -5.90 15.47
C GLU A 53 -9.39 -4.70 15.29
N LEU A 54 -9.54 -3.65 16.10
CA LEU A 54 -8.64 -2.49 16.08
C LEU A 54 -7.21 -2.89 16.42
N VAL A 55 -7.01 -3.68 17.49
CA VAL A 55 -5.68 -4.16 17.89
C VAL A 55 -5.11 -5.12 16.85
N ARG A 56 -5.94 -5.96 16.24
CA ARG A 56 -5.54 -6.88 15.17
C ARG A 56 -5.03 -6.11 13.95
N GLU A 57 -5.77 -5.12 13.46
CA GLU A 57 -5.34 -4.29 12.33
C GLU A 57 -4.04 -3.54 12.63
N ALA A 58 -3.92 -2.98 13.84
CA ALA A 58 -2.69 -2.34 14.29
C ALA A 58 -1.50 -3.33 14.31
N ALA A 59 -1.72 -4.56 14.79
CA ALA A 59 -0.71 -5.61 14.80
C ALA A 59 -0.27 -5.97 13.38
N THR A 60 -1.19 -6.03 12.43
CA THR A 60 -0.88 -6.33 11.02
C THR A 60 -0.03 -5.24 10.39
N MET A 61 -0.33 -3.97 10.66
CA MET A 61 0.54 -2.85 10.24
C MET A 61 1.95 -2.97 10.84
N VAL A 62 2.06 -3.31 12.14
CA VAL A 62 3.35 -3.51 12.81
C VAL A 62 4.13 -4.68 12.21
N MET A 63 3.48 -5.80 11.91
CA MET A 63 4.10 -6.97 11.30
C MET A 63 4.66 -6.66 9.91
N LEU A 64 3.89 -5.97 9.06
CA LEU A 64 4.32 -5.56 7.72
C LEU A 64 5.48 -4.55 7.78
N TRP A 65 5.45 -3.64 8.76
CA TRP A 65 6.58 -2.75 9.03
C TRP A 65 7.82 -3.53 9.47
N ALA A 66 7.68 -4.44 10.44
CA ALA A 66 8.78 -5.21 11.01
C ALA A 66 9.49 -6.08 9.97
N VAL A 67 8.75 -6.81 9.12
CA VAL A 67 9.37 -7.67 8.08
C VAL A 67 10.19 -6.84 7.07
N GLY A 68 9.68 -5.68 6.66
CA GLY A 68 10.41 -4.76 5.79
C GLY A 68 11.65 -4.18 6.49
N TRP A 69 11.52 -3.86 7.78
CA TRP A 69 12.61 -3.33 8.58
C TRP A 69 13.75 -4.33 8.81
N PHE A 70 13.43 -5.62 9.02
CA PHE A 70 14.44 -6.67 9.16
C PHE A 70 15.08 -7.06 7.83
N ALA A 71 14.35 -6.99 6.72
CA ALA A 71 14.86 -7.40 5.41
C ALA A 71 15.80 -6.35 4.77
N GLY A 72 15.68 -5.07 5.11
CA GLY A 72 16.46 -3.99 4.49
C GLY A 72 17.82 -3.72 5.15
N ASP A 73 18.87 -3.57 4.33
CA ASP A 73 20.21 -3.21 4.82
C ASP A 73 20.36 -1.72 5.16
N THR A 74 19.63 -0.85 4.45
CA THR A 74 19.67 0.61 4.66
C THR A 74 18.30 1.10 5.11
N ARG A 75 18.23 2.24 5.82
CA ARG A 75 16.95 2.84 6.23
C ARG A 75 15.96 2.99 5.07
N ARG A 76 16.43 3.29 3.86
CA ARG A 76 15.57 3.40 2.68
C ARG A 76 15.13 2.05 2.13
N ALA A 77 16.03 1.07 2.06
CA ALA A 77 15.68 -0.28 1.65
C ALA A 77 14.65 -0.90 2.62
N ARG A 78 14.76 -0.59 3.92
CA ARG A 78 13.78 -0.99 4.95
C ARG A 78 12.40 -0.43 4.65
N TRP A 79 12.29 0.89 4.48
CA TRP A 79 11.04 1.54 4.08
C TRP A 79 10.49 1.03 2.75
N ALA A 80 11.37 0.82 1.76
CA ALA A 80 10.99 0.27 0.45
C ALA A 80 10.39 -1.13 0.56
N LEU A 81 11.01 -2.01 1.34
CA LEU A 81 10.50 -3.37 1.56
C LEU A 81 9.24 -3.39 2.43
N THR A 82 9.09 -2.47 3.38
CA THR A 82 7.82 -2.26 4.09
C THR A 82 6.71 -1.86 3.11
N CYS A 83 6.96 -0.94 2.19
CA CYS A 83 5.99 -0.55 1.16
C CYS A 83 5.63 -1.71 0.22
N VAL A 84 6.61 -2.54 -0.17
CA VAL A 84 6.35 -3.76 -0.94
C VAL A 84 5.49 -4.72 -0.13
N ALA A 85 5.84 -4.99 1.12
CA ALA A 85 5.09 -5.90 1.99
C ALA A 85 3.63 -5.45 2.12
N PHE A 86 3.41 -4.18 2.45
CA PHE A 86 2.07 -3.61 2.59
C PHE A 86 1.27 -3.65 1.29
N GLY A 87 1.85 -3.21 0.17
CA GLY A 87 1.11 -3.18 -1.10
C GLY A 87 0.81 -4.59 -1.64
N VAL A 88 1.74 -5.54 -1.49
CA VAL A 88 1.49 -6.94 -1.88
C VAL A 88 0.40 -7.53 -0.99
N TRP A 89 0.49 -7.32 0.33
CA TRP A 89 -0.50 -7.79 1.28
C TRP A 89 -1.91 -7.29 0.92
N ASP A 90 -2.04 -5.98 0.65
CA ASP A 90 -3.32 -5.33 0.35
C ASP A 90 -3.97 -5.87 -0.94
N ILE A 91 -3.19 -6.01 -2.02
CA ILE A 91 -3.71 -6.57 -3.28
C ILE A 91 -4.09 -8.04 -3.12
N PHE A 92 -3.24 -8.85 -2.50
CA PHE A 92 -3.50 -10.28 -2.33
C PHE A 92 -4.63 -10.56 -1.35
N TYR A 93 -4.85 -9.69 -0.36
CA TYR A 93 -5.98 -9.77 0.55
C TYR A 93 -7.30 -9.79 -0.25
N TYR A 94 -7.49 -8.89 -1.22
CA TYR A 94 -8.69 -8.88 -2.06
C TYR A 94 -8.75 -10.06 -3.03
N ILE A 95 -7.61 -10.51 -3.57
CA ILE A 95 -7.57 -11.70 -4.44
C ILE A 95 -8.04 -12.93 -3.66
N PHE A 96 -7.52 -13.15 -2.45
CA PHE A 96 -7.89 -14.30 -1.63
C PHE A 96 -9.29 -14.20 -1.08
N LEU A 97 -9.73 -13.01 -0.67
CA LEU A 97 -11.12 -12.79 -0.27
C LEU A 97 -12.09 -13.17 -1.41
N ARG A 98 -11.73 -12.84 -2.66
CA ARG A 98 -12.54 -13.20 -3.82
C ARG A 98 -12.58 -14.71 -4.06
N ILE A 99 -11.45 -15.39 -3.84
CA ILE A 99 -11.37 -16.86 -3.96
C ILE A 99 -12.19 -17.55 -2.86
N ILE A 100 -12.12 -17.05 -1.63
CA ILE A 100 -12.69 -17.72 -0.46
C ILE A 100 -14.21 -17.50 -0.36
N CYS A 101 -14.70 -16.29 -0.61
CA CYS A 101 -16.12 -15.95 -0.44
C CYS A 101 -16.75 -15.18 -1.60
N GLY A 102 -16.04 -15.01 -2.72
CA GLY A 102 -16.56 -14.32 -3.90
C GLY A 102 -16.57 -12.79 -3.81
N TRP A 103 -15.98 -12.21 -2.77
CA TRP A 103 -15.91 -10.77 -2.55
C TRP A 103 -14.51 -10.20 -2.81
N PRO A 104 -14.34 -9.07 -3.52
CA PRO A 104 -15.39 -8.28 -4.16
C PRO A 104 -15.83 -8.90 -5.50
N ARG A 105 -17.07 -8.65 -5.89
CA ARG A 105 -17.63 -9.07 -7.19
C ARG A 105 -17.04 -8.21 -8.31
N THR A 106 -16.94 -6.90 -8.08
CA THR A 106 -16.34 -5.92 -8.97
C THR A 106 -15.30 -5.07 -8.23
N LEU A 107 -14.33 -4.50 -8.95
CA LEU A 107 -13.33 -3.62 -8.34
C LEU A 107 -13.90 -2.29 -7.82
N LEU A 108 -15.15 -1.97 -8.16
CA LEU A 108 -15.86 -0.78 -7.70
C LEU A 108 -16.76 -1.05 -6.49
N ASP A 109 -16.83 -2.31 -6.03
CA ASP A 109 -17.58 -2.63 -4.82
C ASP A 109 -16.94 -1.93 -3.62
N TRP A 110 -17.79 -1.42 -2.73
CA TRP A 110 -17.39 -0.73 -1.52
C TRP A 110 -16.99 -1.72 -0.44
N ASP A 111 -15.81 -1.53 0.14
CA ASP A 111 -15.38 -2.29 1.30
C ASP A 111 -14.95 -1.34 2.43
N LEU A 112 -14.89 -1.90 3.63
CA LEU A 112 -14.33 -1.27 4.80
C LEU A 112 -12.86 -1.65 4.88
N LEU A 113 -11.99 -0.70 4.55
CA LEU A 113 -10.58 -0.94 4.25
C LEU A 113 -9.73 -1.10 5.52
N PHE A 114 -9.99 -0.26 6.51
CA PHE A 114 -9.34 -0.18 7.82
C PHE A 114 -10.27 0.53 8.81
N LEU A 115 -10.05 0.32 10.10
CA LEU A 115 -10.77 0.95 11.21
C LEU A 115 -9.97 2.06 11.88
N ILE A 116 -8.65 2.07 11.70
CA ILE A 116 -7.74 3.01 12.36
C ILE A 116 -7.43 4.19 11.42
N PRO A 117 -7.47 5.46 11.89
CA PRO A 117 -7.99 5.90 13.20
C PRO A 117 -9.52 6.03 13.23
N LEU A 118 -10.15 6.08 12.05
CA LEU A 118 -11.59 6.01 11.82
C LEU A 118 -11.85 4.98 10.71
N PRO A 119 -13.09 4.49 10.55
CA PRO A 119 -13.48 3.63 9.43
C PRO A 119 -13.15 4.23 8.06
N TRP A 120 -12.42 3.50 7.23
CA TRP A 120 -12.05 3.87 5.87
C TRP A 120 -12.97 3.17 4.89
N TRP A 121 -13.87 3.92 4.28
CA TRP A 121 -14.77 3.38 3.27
C TRP A 121 -14.29 3.77 1.87
N GLY A 122 -14.30 2.80 0.96
CA GLY A 122 -14.00 3.10 -0.43
C GLY A 122 -14.21 1.92 -1.37
N PRO A 123 -14.25 2.19 -2.68
CA PRO A 123 -14.24 1.15 -3.70
C PRO A 123 -12.89 0.43 -3.70
N VAL A 124 -12.89 -0.90 -3.79
CA VAL A 124 -11.67 -1.75 -3.66
C VAL A 124 -10.53 -1.34 -4.60
N ILE A 125 -10.82 -0.82 -5.79
CA ILE A 125 -9.79 -0.34 -6.73
C ILE A 125 -8.94 0.79 -6.13
N ALA A 126 -9.49 1.63 -5.25
CA ALA A 126 -8.79 2.79 -4.69
C ALA A 126 -7.56 2.39 -3.84
N PRO A 127 -7.67 1.57 -2.78
CA PRO A 127 -6.50 1.09 -2.05
C PRO A 127 -5.57 0.27 -2.94
N MET A 128 -6.09 -0.56 -3.87
CA MET A 128 -5.26 -1.34 -4.79
C MET A 128 -4.36 -0.47 -5.69
N LEU A 129 -4.83 0.71 -6.12
CA LEU A 129 -4.02 1.66 -6.89
C LEU A 129 -2.90 2.27 -6.05
N ILE A 130 -3.17 2.60 -4.78
CA ILE A 130 -2.13 3.08 -3.85
C ILE A 130 -1.12 1.97 -3.58
N ALA A 131 -1.59 0.75 -3.32
CA ALA A 131 -0.77 -0.45 -3.13
C ALA A 131 0.14 -0.70 -4.34
N ALA A 132 -0.37 -0.56 -5.57
CA ALA A 132 0.43 -0.68 -6.79
C ALA A 132 1.57 0.36 -6.86
N LEU A 133 1.32 1.62 -6.48
CA LEU A 133 2.36 2.65 -6.40
C LEU A 133 3.40 2.31 -5.31
N MET A 134 2.97 1.80 -4.16
CA MET A 134 3.85 1.37 -3.08
C MET A 134 4.77 0.22 -3.51
N ILE A 135 4.22 -0.79 -4.19
CA ILE A 135 5.00 -1.90 -4.77
C ILE A 135 5.97 -1.37 -5.81
N ALA A 136 5.53 -0.51 -6.73
CA ALA A 136 6.37 0.05 -7.78
C ALA A 136 7.55 0.83 -7.19
N TRP A 137 7.27 1.77 -6.29
CA TRP A 137 8.32 2.56 -5.62
C TRP A 137 9.27 1.66 -4.83
N GLY A 138 8.70 0.79 -3.98
CA GLY A 138 9.47 -0.07 -3.10
C GLY A 138 10.35 -1.06 -3.87
N THR A 139 9.87 -1.61 -4.98
CA THR A 139 10.64 -2.51 -5.84
C THR A 139 11.77 -1.77 -6.54
N LEU A 140 11.51 -0.58 -7.08
CA LEU A 140 12.54 0.24 -7.72
C LEU A 140 13.66 0.59 -6.74
N VAL A 141 13.32 0.97 -5.50
CA VAL A 141 14.32 1.29 -4.47
C VAL A 141 15.03 0.04 -3.97
N ALA A 142 14.31 -1.01 -3.59
CA ALA A 142 14.91 -2.23 -3.01
C ALA A 142 15.88 -2.94 -3.95
N LEU A 143 15.65 -2.89 -5.27
CA LEU A 143 16.49 -3.55 -6.26
C LEU A 143 17.63 -2.68 -6.80
N ASN A 144 17.55 -1.35 -6.68
CA ASN A 144 18.50 -0.43 -7.30
C ASN A 144 19.24 0.51 -6.32
N ASP A 145 18.78 0.61 -5.07
CA ASP A 145 19.46 1.40 -4.04
C ASP A 145 20.52 0.54 -3.36
N SER A 146 21.78 0.97 -3.44
CA SER A 146 22.92 0.27 -2.84
C SER A 146 23.92 1.29 -2.33
N ALA A 147 24.69 0.94 -1.30
CA ALA A 147 25.68 1.85 -0.70
C ALA A 147 26.69 2.41 -1.73
N ALA A 148 27.01 1.61 -2.76
CA ALA A 148 27.89 2.02 -3.85
C ALA A 148 27.25 2.99 -4.87
N ARG A 149 25.91 3.04 -4.97
CA ARG A 149 25.17 3.85 -5.94
C ARG A 149 23.85 4.36 -5.34
N PRO A 150 23.89 5.16 -4.27
CA PRO A 150 22.69 5.56 -3.55
C PRO A 150 21.77 6.40 -4.43
N LEU A 151 20.47 6.11 -4.44
CA LEU A 151 19.47 7.00 -5.02
C LEU A 151 19.46 8.32 -4.24
N ARG A 152 19.02 9.42 -4.86
CA ARG A 152 18.92 10.72 -4.18
C ARG A 152 17.54 10.83 -3.54
N SER A 153 17.46 11.09 -2.24
CA SER A 153 16.19 11.47 -1.60
C SER A 153 16.05 12.97 -1.69
N ARG A 154 14.88 13.42 -2.14
CA ARG A 154 14.55 14.83 -2.27
C ARG A 154 13.38 15.11 -1.34
N TRP A 155 13.61 15.95 -0.33
CA TRP A 155 12.55 16.32 0.62
C TRP A 155 11.26 16.84 -0.07
N PRO A 156 11.31 17.66 -1.14
CA PRO A 156 10.09 18.09 -1.82
C PRO A 156 9.24 16.95 -2.37
N VAL A 157 9.86 15.86 -2.82
CA VAL A 157 9.16 14.67 -3.34
C VAL A 157 8.43 13.93 -2.21
N TRP A 158 9.03 13.89 -1.03
CA TRP A 158 8.39 13.33 0.16
C TRP A 158 7.27 14.22 0.68
N ALA A 159 7.45 15.54 0.66
CA ALA A 159 6.39 16.49 1.01
C ALA A 159 5.18 16.33 0.08
N THR A 160 5.39 16.20 -1.24
CA THR A 160 4.29 15.94 -2.18
C THR A 160 3.60 14.61 -1.92
N ALA A 161 4.35 13.55 -1.62
CA ALA A 161 3.77 12.25 -1.29
C ALA A 161 2.98 12.29 0.03
N ALA A 162 3.46 13.04 1.03
CA ALA A 162 2.77 13.22 2.30
C ALA A 162 1.43 13.96 2.14
N VAL A 163 1.39 15.01 1.31
CA VAL A 163 0.13 15.69 0.95
C VAL A 163 -0.81 14.73 0.21
N GLY A 164 -0.30 13.95 -0.74
CA GLY A 164 -1.09 12.93 -1.43
C GLY A 164 -1.67 11.88 -0.47
N ALA A 165 -0.88 11.39 0.48
CA ALA A 165 -1.33 10.45 1.50
C ALA A 165 -2.42 11.06 2.39
N ALA A 166 -2.22 12.28 2.87
CA ALA A 166 -3.20 12.99 3.70
C ALA A 166 -4.53 13.21 2.94
N LEU A 167 -4.49 13.57 1.66
CA LEU A 167 -5.69 13.71 0.83
C LEU A 167 -6.39 12.37 0.61
N ALA A 168 -5.65 11.28 0.34
CA ALA A 168 -6.24 9.96 0.19
C ALA A 168 -6.94 9.49 1.48
N LEU A 169 -6.27 9.66 2.62
CA LEU A 169 -6.83 9.37 3.95
C LEU A 169 -8.10 10.19 4.21
N ALA A 170 -8.06 11.49 3.93
CA ALA A 170 -9.22 12.36 4.09
C ALA A 170 -10.40 11.94 3.21
N VAL A 171 -10.16 11.42 2.00
CA VAL A 171 -11.21 10.89 1.12
C VAL A 171 -11.82 9.62 1.70
N PHE A 172 -11.00 8.65 2.15
CA PHE A 172 -11.50 7.40 2.74
C PHE A 172 -12.26 7.61 4.05
N MET A 173 -11.83 8.59 4.85
CA MET A 173 -12.43 8.92 6.15
C MET A 173 -13.55 9.95 6.05
N ALA A 174 -13.86 10.48 4.85
CA ALA A 174 -14.74 11.64 4.69
C ALA A 174 -16.09 11.47 5.37
N ASP A 175 -16.74 10.32 5.15
CA ASP A 175 -18.05 10.03 5.73
C ASP A 175 -17.98 9.74 7.23
N ALA A 176 -16.95 9.03 7.69
CA ALA A 176 -16.72 8.80 9.11
C ALA A 176 -16.49 10.13 9.87
N MET A 177 -15.76 11.07 9.28
CA MET A 177 -15.53 12.41 9.86
C MET A 177 -16.83 13.23 9.95
N ARG A 178 -17.76 13.08 8.99
CA ARG A 178 -19.05 13.81 9.02
C ARG A 178 -19.96 13.37 10.15
N VAL A 179 -19.88 12.11 10.55
CA VAL A 179 -20.74 11.52 11.59
C VAL A 179 -20.02 11.37 12.94
N ALA A 180 -18.76 11.79 13.03
CA ALA A 180 -17.91 11.59 14.21
C ALA A 180 -18.52 12.22 15.49
N ASP A 181 -19.22 13.34 15.36
CA ASP A 181 -19.89 14.01 16.48
C ASP A 181 -21.09 13.22 17.04
N GLY A 182 -21.62 12.27 16.26
CA GLY A 182 -22.72 11.37 16.66
C GLY A 182 -22.29 10.17 17.49
N GLY A 183 -21.00 10.04 17.82
CA GLY A 183 -20.46 8.95 18.63
C GLY A 183 -20.34 7.61 17.90
N ILE A 184 -20.11 6.54 18.67
CA ILE A 184 -19.80 5.19 18.14
C ILE A 184 -20.98 4.62 17.33
N GLU A 185 -22.22 4.87 17.75
CA GLU A 185 -23.40 4.35 17.06
C GLU A 185 -23.55 4.96 15.65
N ALA A 186 -23.29 6.26 15.50
CA ALA A 186 -23.31 6.92 14.20
C ALA A 186 -22.19 6.41 13.28
N LEU A 187 -20.99 6.18 13.83
CA LEU A 187 -19.86 5.58 13.10
C LEU A 187 -20.14 4.14 12.67
N CYS A 188 -20.82 3.34 13.48
CA CYS A 188 -21.16 1.96 13.15
C CYS A 188 -22.25 1.85 12.07
N ASN A 189 -23.08 2.88 11.92
CA ASN A 189 -24.19 2.92 10.98
C ASN A 189 -23.90 3.71 9.69
N VAL A 190 -22.70 4.30 9.56
CA VAL A 190 -22.34 5.07 8.38
C VAL A 190 -22.19 4.15 7.17
N LEU A 191 -22.95 4.43 6.11
CA LEU A 191 -22.88 3.71 4.85
C LEU A 191 -22.72 4.72 3.70
N PRO A 192 -21.49 4.94 3.21
CA PRO A 192 -21.22 5.98 2.21
C PRO A 192 -21.80 5.65 0.85
N VAL A 193 -22.44 6.63 0.21
CA VAL A 193 -23.09 6.44 -1.10
C VAL A 193 -22.22 6.94 -2.27
N GLN A 194 -21.25 7.82 -2.01
CA GLN A 194 -20.44 8.47 -3.04
C GLN A 194 -18.96 8.50 -2.67
N PHE A 195 -18.10 8.14 -3.62
CA PHE A 195 -16.65 8.23 -3.49
C PHE A 195 -16.12 9.44 -4.26
N ASN A 196 -15.29 10.27 -3.63
CA ASN A 196 -14.76 11.49 -4.25
C ASN A 196 -13.57 11.19 -5.19
N TRP A 197 -13.88 10.62 -6.36
CA TRP A 197 -12.90 10.28 -7.39
C TRP A 197 -11.99 11.42 -7.84
N PRO A 198 -12.46 12.67 -8.05
CA PRO A 198 -11.59 13.76 -8.45
C PRO A 198 -10.48 14.06 -7.43
N VAL A 199 -10.82 14.15 -6.14
CA VAL A 199 -9.83 14.40 -5.08
C VAL A 199 -8.91 13.19 -4.92
N PHE A 200 -9.46 11.98 -4.99
CA PHE A 200 -8.66 10.76 -4.98
C PHE A 200 -7.67 10.69 -6.15
N GLY A 201 -8.06 11.11 -7.36
CA GLY A 201 -7.19 11.18 -8.53
C GLY A 201 -6.02 12.13 -8.33
N VAL A 202 -6.26 13.31 -7.73
CA VAL A 202 -5.20 14.25 -7.35
C VAL A 202 -4.28 13.63 -6.29
N ALA A 203 -4.84 13.00 -5.26
CA ALA A 203 -4.08 12.32 -4.22
C ALA A 203 -3.16 11.24 -4.81
N LEU A 204 -3.70 10.40 -5.70
CA LEU A 204 -2.96 9.34 -6.40
C LEU A 204 -1.84 9.90 -7.28
N ALA A 205 -2.09 11.01 -7.99
CA ALA A 205 -1.07 11.68 -8.80
C ALA A 205 0.10 12.20 -7.94
N LEU A 206 -0.20 12.78 -6.77
CA LEU A 206 0.81 13.22 -5.82
C LEU A 206 1.60 12.04 -5.23
N LEU A 207 0.92 10.93 -4.90
CA LEU A 207 1.53 9.69 -4.43
C LEU A 207 2.45 9.03 -5.48
N ALA A 208 2.24 9.30 -6.76
CA ALA A 208 3.12 8.81 -7.83
C ALA A 208 4.45 9.57 -7.93
N ALA A 209 4.61 10.71 -7.26
CA ALA A 209 5.82 11.55 -7.36
C ALA A 209 7.13 10.82 -6.97
N PRO A 210 7.21 10.05 -5.87
CA PRO A 210 8.40 9.27 -5.52
C PRO A 210 8.74 8.20 -6.56
N VAL A 211 7.74 7.51 -7.11
CA VAL A 211 7.92 6.52 -8.19
C VAL A 211 8.54 7.19 -9.40
N ALA A 212 7.97 8.32 -9.84
CA ALA A 212 8.42 9.07 -10.99
C ALA A 212 9.84 9.62 -10.79
N ASP A 213 10.17 10.14 -9.61
CA ASP A 213 11.52 10.64 -9.32
C ASP A 213 12.57 9.52 -9.38
N VAL A 214 12.32 8.38 -8.73
CA VAL A 214 13.22 7.22 -8.78
C VAL A 214 13.38 6.71 -10.21
N ALA A 215 12.28 6.54 -10.95
CA ALA A 215 12.33 6.12 -12.35
C ALA A 215 13.14 7.08 -13.23
N ARG A 216 12.98 8.40 -13.04
CA ARG A 216 13.78 9.42 -13.75
C ARG A 216 15.26 9.33 -13.38
N GLN A 217 15.61 9.12 -12.12
CA GLN A 217 16.99 8.94 -11.68
C GLN A 217 17.64 7.71 -12.32
N LEU A 218 16.92 6.58 -12.36
CA LEU A 218 17.40 5.34 -12.98
C LEU A 218 17.59 5.50 -14.50
N ARG A 219 16.65 6.15 -15.19
CA ARG A 219 16.79 6.45 -16.63
C ARG A 219 18.00 7.35 -16.92
N ARG A 220 18.24 8.38 -16.10
CA ARG A 220 19.42 9.25 -16.25
C ARG A 220 20.73 8.47 -16.04
N ARG A 221 20.78 7.55 -15.07
CA ARG A 221 21.94 6.67 -14.84
C ARG A 221 22.21 5.75 -16.03
N ALA A 222 21.17 5.17 -16.63
CA ALA A 222 21.34 4.31 -17.80
C ALA A 222 21.93 5.07 -19.00
N ARG A 223 21.50 6.32 -19.22
CA ARG A 223 22.04 7.18 -20.28
C ARG A 223 23.51 7.52 -20.07
N THR A 224 23.90 7.98 -18.87
CA THR A 224 25.30 8.35 -18.58
C THR A 224 26.24 7.14 -18.49
N GLY A 225 25.73 5.97 -18.09
CA GLY A 225 26.47 4.71 -18.12
C GLY A 225 26.76 4.23 -19.55
N GLY A 226 25.80 4.36 -20.47
CA GLY A 226 25.98 4.02 -21.88
C GLY A 226 26.98 4.95 -22.59
N GLU A 227 26.96 6.24 -22.27
CA GLU A 227 27.88 7.24 -22.84
C GLU A 227 29.33 7.05 -22.38
N LYS A 228 29.56 6.65 -21.12
CA LYS A 228 30.91 6.31 -20.66
C LYS A 228 31.47 5.05 -21.32
N THR A 229 30.63 4.06 -21.59
CA THR A 229 31.05 2.83 -22.29
C THR A 229 31.38 3.13 -23.75
N SER A 230 30.58 3.93 -24.45
CA SER A 230 30.85 4.30 -25.85
C SER A 230 32.09 5.17 -26.04
N ILE A 231 32.41 6.05 -25.08
CA ILE A 231 33.67 6.81 -25.08
C ILE A 231 34.87 5.88 -24.83
N ARG A 232 34.75 4.88 -23.94
CA ARG A 232 35.83 3.93 -23.64
C ARG A 232 36.18 3.03 -24.84
N PHE A 233 35.18 2.58 -25.61
CA PHE A 233 35.41 1.83 -26.84
C PHE A 233 36.00 2.68 -27.98
N ARG A 234 35.84 4.01 -27.96
CA ARG A 234 36.40 4.91 -28.97
C ARG A 234 37.87 5.27 -28.72
N TYR A 235 38.37 5.03 -27.51
CA TYR A 235 39.73 5.36 -27.07
C TYR A 235 40.57 4.12 -26.71
N GLU A 236 40.29 2.96 -27.32
CA GLU A 236 41.32 1.93 -27.46
C GLU A 236 42.09 2.24 -28.76
N PRO A 237 43.29 2.84 -28.68
CA PRO A 237 44.13 2.92 -29.86
C PRO A 237 44.50 1.49 -30.23
N SER A 238 44.12 1.09 -31.44
CA SER A 238 44.68 -0.04 -32.15
C SER A 238 46.19 0.11 -32.19
N CYS A 239 46.86 -0.47 -31.20
CA CYS A 239 48.31 -0.54 -31.11
C CYS A 239 48.70 -1.97 -31.46
N SER A 240 48.69 -2.28 -32.76
CA SER A 240 49.64 -3.18 -33.47
C SER A 240 49.39 -3.05 -34.96
#